data_AF-H3Z9Y2-F1
#
_entry.id   AF-H3Z9Y2-F1
#
_cell.length_a   1.000
_cell.length_b   1.000
_cell.length_c   1.000
_cell.angle_alpha   90.00
_cell.angle_beta   90.00
_cell.angle_gamma   90.00
#
_symmetry.space_group_name_H-M   'P 1'
#
loop_
_entity.id
_entity.type
_entity.pdbx_description
1 polymer ?
#
loop_
_entity_poly.entity_id
_entity_poly.type
_entity_poly.pdbx_seq_one_letter_code
_entity_poly.pdbx_strand_id
1 'polypeptide(L)'
;MLKTVSVESVMQDGFAVAARIGEHQLMIDQPVTAKGTGLGPTPLQMLLFAVGGCIATIGRIAAFQQKIALHGMRITVEGDYDPDALMGKATTERAGFQQIRILAEIDADLSVEQKQRFLDEVCARCPLHDNLLTGTQVAHQLVSS
;
A
#
# COMPACT_ATOMS: atom_id res chain seq x y z
N MET A 1 -2.14 -19.64 -14.13
CA MET A 1 -2.27 -18.59 -15.18
C MET A 1 -1.93 -17.26 -14.54
N LEU A 2 -0.99 -16.50 -15.11
CA LEU A 2 -0.68 -15.15 -14.64
C LEU A 2 -1.79 -14.18 -15.07
N LYS A 3 -2.06 -13.17 -14.26
CA LYS A 3 -3.02 -12.11 -14.56
C LYS A 3 -2.30 -10.78 -14.61
N THR A 4 -2.70 -9.93 -15.56
CA THR A 4 -2.22 -8.56 -15.67
C THR A 4 -3.23 -7.63 -15.03
N VAL A 5 -2.75 -6.73 -14.16
CA VAL A 5 -3.51 -5.61 -13.64
C VAL A 5 -2.91 -4.34 -14.24
N SER A 6 -3.74 -3.49 -14.83
CA SER A 6 -3.33 -2.20 -15.40
C SER A 6 -4.16 -1.05 -14.82
N VAL A 7 -3.51 0.09 -14.64
CA VAL A 7 -4.11 1.34 -14.18
C VAL A 7 -3.48 2.47 -15.00
N GLU A 8 -4.31 3.39 -15.47
CA GLU A 8 -3.87 4.63 -16.10
C GLU A 8 -4.12 5.80 -15.14
N SER A 9 -3.14 6.68 -15.04
CA SER A 9 -3.15 7.86 -14.17
C SER A 9 -2.88 9.11 -15.01
N VAL A 10 -3.71 10.14 -14.84
CA VAL A 10 -3.67 11.37 -15.64
C VAL A 10 -3.50 12.58 -14.72
N MET A 11 -2.51 13.42 -15.02
CA MET A 11 -2.28 14.68 -14.31
C MET A 11 -3.50 15.60 -14.40
N GLN A 12 -3.81 16.26 -13.29
CA GLN A 12 -4.83 17.29 -13.17
C GLN A 12 -4.18 18.62 -12.76
N ASP A 13 -4.97 19.60 -12.32
CA ASP A 13 -4.45 20.87 -11.84
C ASP A 13 -3.50 20.70 -10.63
N GLY A 14 -2.41 21.48 -10.61
CA GLY A 14 -1.42 21.44 -9.54
C GLY A 14 -0.65 20.12 -9.51
N PHE A 15 -0.69 19.42 -8.37
CA PHE A 15 -0.07 18.10 -8.19
C PHE A 15 -1.09 16.96 -8.09
N ALA A 16 -2.36 17.25 -8.36
CA ALA A 16 -3.40 16.24 -8.34
C ALA A 16 -3.25 15.28 -9.53
N VAL A 17 -3.51 14.00 -9.28
CA VAL A 17 -3.49 12.93 -10.28
C VAL A 17 -4.74 12.08 -10.10
N ALA A 18 -5.50 11.92 -11.18
CA ALA A 18 -6.73 11.13 -11.19
C ALA A 18 -6.54 9.81 -11.95
N ALA A 19 -7.24 8.77 -11.51
CA ALA A 19 -7.32 7.50 -12.21
C ALA A 19 -8.77 6.98 -12.20
N ARG A 20 -9.18 6.31 -13.28
CA ARG A 20 -10.42 5.54 -13.32
C ARG A 20 -10.07 4.05 -13.32
N ILE A 21 -10.44 3.35 -12.24
CA ILE A 21 -10.16 1.92 -12.06
C ILE A 21 -11.50 1.20 -12.03
N GLY A 22 -11.87 0.58 -13.15
CA GLY A 22 -13.23 0.05 -13.35
C GLY A 22 -14.27 1.16 -13.24
N GLU A 23 -15.16 1.03 -12.25
CA GLU A 23 -16.22 2.02 -11.97
C GLU A 23 -15.81 3.06 -10.92
N HIS A 24 -14.63 2.92 -10.32
CA HIS A 24 -14.16 3.81 -9.26
C HIS A 24 -13.31 4.95 -9.81
N GLN A 25 -13.50 6.14 -9.25
CA GLN A 25 -12.62 7.29 -9.44
C GLN A 25 -11.70 7.41 -8.22
N LEU A 26 -10.40 7.54 -8.48
CA LEU A 26 -9.39 7.74 -7.46
C LEU A 26 -8.63 9.03 -7.72
N MET A 27 -8.22 9.67 -6.63
CA MET A 27 -7.41 10.88 -6.62
C MET A 27 -6.25 10.68 -5.65
N ILE A 28 -5.05 11.06 -6.06
CA ILE A 28 -3.90 11.31 -5.18
C ILE A 28 -3.41 12.74 -5.42
N ASP A 29 -2.84 13.36 -4.40
CA ASP A 29 -2.39 14.75 -4.46
C ASP A 29 -1.26 15.01 -3.44
N GLN A 30 -0.81 16.24 -3.31
CA GLN A 30 0.07 16.70 -2.25
C GLN A 30 -0.69 17.60 -1.26
N PRO A 31 -0.21 17.73 0.00
CA PRO A 31 -0.75 18.69 0.94
C PRO A 31 -0.62 20.12 0.39
N VAL A 32 -1.52 21.00 0.82
CA VAL A 32 -1.46 22.44 0.47
C VAL A 32 -0.14 23.07 0.91
N THR A 33 0.41 22.65 2.06
CA THR A 33 1.74 23.08 2.56
C THR A 33 2.89 22.69 1.64
N ALA A 34 2.69 21.66 0.79
CA ALA A 34 3.61 21.24 -0.25
C ALA A 34 3.16 21.69 -1.66
N LYS A 35 2.33 22.73 -1.74
CA LYS A 35 1.76 23.32 -2.97
C LYS A 35 0.82 22.41 -3.77
N GLY A 36 0.31 21.33 -3.18
CA GLY A 36 -0.78 20.56 -3.79
C GLY A 36 -2.15 21.21 -3.58
N THR A 37 -3.19 20.58 -4.09
CA THR A 37 -4.58 21.07 -3.96
C THR A 37 -5.32 20.48 -2.75
N GLY A 38 -4.73 19.50 -2.06
CA GLY A 38 -5.33 18.79 -0.94
C GLY A 38 -6.55 17.92 -1.30
N LEU A 39 -6.72 17.56 -2.58
CA LEU A 39 -7.90 16.83 -3.07
C LEU A 39 -7.86 15.32 -2.80
N GLY A 40 -6.73 14.78 -2.37
CA GLY A 40 -6.56 13.36 -2.08
C GLY A 40 -5.36 13.08 -1.18
N PRO A 41 -5.19 11.82 -0.73
CA PRO A 41 -4.01 11.40 0.02
C PRO A 41 -2.76 11.51 -0.85
N THR A 42 -1.59 11.54 -0.20
CA THR A 42 -0.33 11.47 -0.94
C THR A 42 -0.13 10.11 -1.58
N PRO A 43 0.67 10.01 -2.68
CA PRO A 43 1.02 8.71 -3.26
C PRO A 43 1.63 7.75 -2.23
N LEU A 44 2.43 8.26 -1.29
CA LEU A 44 3.00 7.48 -0.19
C LEU A 44 1.92 6.93 0.76
N GLN A 45 0.97 7.78 1.18
CA GLN A 45 -0.15 7.35 2.02
C GLN A 45 -1.04 6.33 1.29
N MET A 46 -1.28 6.54 -0.01
CA MET A 46 -2.08 5.63 -0.83
C MET A 46 -1.42 4.24 -0.94
N LEU A 47 -0.08 4.17 -1.05
CA LEU A 47 0.65 2.91 -1.01
C LEU A 47 0.47 2.19 0.32
N LEU A 48 0.66 2.87 1.45
CA LEU A 48 0.51 2.28 2.79
C LEU A 48 -0.94 1.83 3.05
N PHE A 49 -1.91 2.60 2.60
CA PHE A 49 -3.33 2.22 2.62
C PHE A 49 -3.57 0.93 1.81
N ALA A 50 -3.03 0.85 0.59
CA ALA A 50 -3.16 -0.34 -0.25
C ALA A 50 -2.56 -1.57 0.43
N VAL A 51 -1.38 -1.45 1.05
CA VAL A 51 -0.75 -2.53 1.82
C VAL A 51 -1.65 -3.00 2.96
N GLY A 52 -2.12 -2.08 3.81
CA GLY A 52 -3.02 -2.42 4.92
C GLY A 52 -4.32 -3.06 4.46
N GLY A 53 -4.92 -2.53 3.38
CA GLY A 53 -6.13 -3.07 2.76
C GLY A 53 -5.93 -4.47 2.18
N CYS A 54 -4.78 -4.73 1.55
CA CYS A 54 -4.44 -6.05 1.02
C CYS A 54 -4.28 -7.08 2.16
N ILE A 55 -3.56 -6.74 3.22
CA ILE A 55 -3.41 -7.60 4.41
C ILE A 55 -4.76 -7.91 5.04
N ALA A 56 -5.62 -6.91 5.26
CA ALA A 56 -6.96 -7.12 5.81
C ALA A 56 -7.84 -8.00 4.90
N THR A 57 -7.73 -7.84 3.58
CA THR A 57 -8.45 -8.66 2.59
C THR A 57 -8.00 -10.11 2.64
N ILE A 58 -6.68 -10.36 2.66
CA ILE A 58 -6.13 -11.71 2.80
C ILE A 58 -6.48 -12.31 4.15
N GLY A 59 -6.49 -11.52 5.24
CA GLY A 59 -6.96 -11.93 6.56
C GLY A 59 -8.38 -12.48 6.51
N ARG A 60 -9.31 -11.76 5.88
CA ARG A 60 -10.69 -12.24 5.71
C ARG A 60 -10.77 -13.53 4.90
N ILE A 61 -9.98 -13.66 3.83
CA ILE A 61 -9.92 -14.88 3.00
C ILE A 61 -9.38 -16.07 3.81
N ALA A 62 -8.27 -15.88 4.52
CA ALA A 62 -7.63 -16.91 5.33
C ALA A 62 -8.55 -17.39 6.46
N ALA A 63 -9.16 -16.45 7.19
CA ALA A 63 -10.12 -16.76 8.25
C ALA A 63 -11.30 -17.59 7.72
N PHE A 64 -11.87 -17.21 6.58
CA PHE A 64 -12.95 -17.97 5.94
C PHE A 64 -12.52 -19.41 5.58
N GLN A 65 -11.34 -19.58 4.97
CA GLN A 65 -10.81 -20.88 4.59
C GLN A 65 -10.54 -21.79 5.80
N GLN A 66 -10.07 -21.21 6.90
CA GLN A 66 -9.74 -21.92 8.13
C GLN A 66 -10.92 -22.03 9.11
N LYS A 67 -12.09 -21.47 8.76
CA LYS A 67 -13.28 -21.40 9.62
C LYS A 67 -13.01 -20.70 10.96
N ILE A 68 -12.16 -19.68 10.95
CA ILE A 68 -11.90 -18.81 12.11
C ILE A 68 -13.01 -17.77 12.18
N ALA A 69 -13.61 -17.61 13.37
CA ALA A 69 -14.52 -16.51 13.67
C ALA A 69 -13.73 -15.20 13.80
N LEU A 70 -13.49 -14.53 12.68
CA LEU A 70 -12.84 -13.21 12.62
C LEU A 70 -13.90 -12.10 12.67
N HIS A 71 -14.01 -11.41 13.80
CA HIS A 71 -14.95 -10.32 14.02
C HIS A 71 -14.43 -8.98 13.50
N GLY A 72 -13.11 -8.77 13.58
CA GLY A 72 -12.49 -7.52 13.15
C GLY A 72 -10.99 -7.65 12.93
N MET A 73 -10.46 -6.84 12.03
CA MET A 73 -9.03 -6.71 11.80
C MET A 73 -8.71 -5.26 11.43
N ARG A 74 -7.85 -4.61 12.21
CA ARG A 74 -7.35 -3.25 11.92
C ARG A 74 -5.87 -3.33 11.66
N ILE A 75 -5.43 -2.75 10.54
CA ILE A 75 -4.03 -2.71 10.13
C ILE A 75 -3.57 -1.25 10.11
N THR A 76 -2.53 -0.95 10.88
CA THR A 76 -1.79 0.31 10.82
C THR A 76 -0.50 0.05 10.07
N VAL A 77 -0.22 0.87 9.05
CA VAL A 77 1.01 0.78 8.26
C VAL A 77 1.72 2.12 8.30
N GLU A 78 2.98 2.12 8.74
CA GLU A 78 3.82 3.30 8.84
C GLU A 78 5.03 3.15 7.92
N GLY A 79 5.53 4.26 7.37
CA GLY A 79 6.70 4.26 6.50
C GLY A 79 7.54 5.51 6.70
N ASP A 80 8.85 5.34 6.86
CA ASP A 80 9.80 6.45 6.97
C ASP A 80 10.45 6.72 5.62
N TYR A 81 10.51 7.97 5.17
CA TYR A 81 11.15 8.36 3.92
C TYR A 81 11.97 9.64 4.11
N ASP A 82 13.00 9.82 3.28
CA ASP A 82 13.78 11.06 3.25
C ASP A 82 13.15 12.06 2.25
N PRO A 83 12.61 13.20 2.72
CA PRO A 83 12.05 14.21 1.82
C PRO A 83 13.10 14.87 0.93
N ASP A 84 14.39 14.90 1.31
CA ASP A 84 15.44 15.47 0.47
C ASP A 84 15.72 14.57 -0.74
N ALA A 85 15.71 13.25 -0.56
CA ALA A 85 15.79 12.29 -1.67
C ALA A 85 14.59 12.42 -2.62
N LEU A 86 13.38 12.58 -2.08
CA LEU A 86 12.16 12.83 -2.86
C LEU A 86 12.25 14.13 -3.69
N MET A 87 12.88 15.17 -3.13
CA MET A 87 13.06 16.46 -3.80
C MET A 87 14.29 16.53 -4.71
N GLY A 88 15.01 15.41 -4.89
CA GLY A 88 16.20 15.35 -5.75
C GLY A 88 17.41 16.11 -5.20
N LYS A 89 17.46 16.36 -3.89
CA LYS A 89 18.62 16.95 -3.23
C LYS A 89 19.67 15.88 -2.94
N ALA A 90 20.91 16.30 -2.71
CA ALA A 90 22.00 15.40 -2.36
C ALA A 90 21.79 14.77 -0.97
N THR A 91 21.63 13.45 -0.92
CA THR A 91 21.53 12.63 0.28
C THR A 91 22.05 11.22 -0.04
N THR A 92 22.45 10.46 0.99
CA THR A 92 22.84 9.05 0.86
C THR A 92 21.64 8.11 0.86
N GLU A 93 20.48 8.62 1.27
CA GLU A 93 19.25 7.86 1.41
C GLU A 93 18.54 7.66 0.07
N ARG A 94 17.88 6.51 -0.10
CA ARG A 94 17.00 6.27 -1.24
C ARG A 94 15.70 7.07 -1.10
N ALA A 95 15.06 7.40 -2.24
CA ALA A 95 13.82 8.18 -2.26
C ALA A 95 12.57 7.44 -1.74
N GLY A 96 12.57 6.10 -1.79
CA GLY A 96 11.47 5.30 -1.26
C GLY A 96 11.56 5.12 0.26
N PHE A 97 10.60 4.39 0.84
CA PHE A 97 10.60 4.10 2.28
C PHE A 97 11.88 3.36 2.72
N GLN A 98 12.46 3.76 3.86
CA GLN A 98 13.58 3.05 4.50
C GLN A 98 13.10 1.87 5.34
N GLN A 99 11.99 2.06 6.03
CA GLN A 99 11.35 1.01 6.80
C GLN A 99 9.84 1.18 6.76
N ILE A 100 9.14 0.09 6.42
CA ILE A 100 7.69 -0.02 6.57
C ILE A 100 7.41 -0.90 7.79
N ARG A 101 6.52 -0.45 8.68
CA ARG A 101 6.09 -1.17 9.88
C ARG A 101 4.60 -1.46 9.79
N ILE A 102 4.22 -2.70 10.08
CA ILE A 102 2.82 -3.16 10.06
C ILE A 102 2.43 -3.57 11.48
N LEU A 103 1.35 -2.99 11.99
CA LEU A 103 0.74 -3.35 13.26
C LEU A 103 -0.68 -3.84 13.00
N ALA A 104 -1.06 -4.96 13.61
CA ALA A 104 -2.38 -5.55 13.44
C ALA A 104 -3.09 -5.75 14.77
N GLU A 105 -4.32 -5.26 14.86
CA GLU A 105 -5.26 -5.61 15.91
C GLU A 105 -6.25 -6.64 15.33
N ILE A 106 -6.31 -7.83 15.94
CA ILE A 106 -7.13 -8.95 15.46
C ILE A 106 -8.15 -9.33 16.53
N ASP A 107 -9.42 -9.16 16.20
CA ASP A 107 -10.57 -9.58 17.02
C ASP A 107 -11.12 -10.91 16.48
N ALA A 108 -10.78 -11.99 17.19
CA ALA A 108 -11.13 -13.37 16.87
C ALA A 108 -10.94 -14.27 18.09
N ASP A 109 -11.63 -15.43 18.08
CA ASP A 109 -11.54 -16.50 19.09
C ASP A 109 -10.24 -17.31 18.97
N LEU A 110 -9.11 -16.61 19.09
CA LEU A 110 -7.76 -17.14 18.99
C LEU A 110 -6.92 -16.64 20.17
N SER A 111 -5.99 -17.46 20.65
CA SER A 111 -4.96 -17.01 21.58
C SER A 111 -4.04 -15.96 20.92
N VAL A 112 -3.25 -15.24 21.72
CA VAL A 112 -2.29 -14.25 21.19
C VAL A 112 -1.30 -14.91 20.22
N GLU A 113 -0.80 -16.09 20.55
CA GLU A 113 0.15 -16.84 19.73
C GLU A 113 -0.51 -17.32 18.43
N GLN A 114 -1.78 -17.71 18.49
CA GLN A 114 -2.55 -18.08 17.30
C GLN A 114 -2.82 -16.86 16.40
N LYS A 115 -3.13 -15.69 16.98
CA LYS A 115 -3.28 -14.44 16.23
C LYS A 115 -1.98 -14.03 15.54
N GLN A 116 -0.83 -14.19 16.21
CA GLN A 116 0.47 -13.91 15.60
C GLN A 116 0.75 -14.86 14.42
N ARG A 117 0.57 -16.17 14.61
CA ARG A 117 0.76 -17.15 13.51
C ARG A 117 -0.18 -16.90 12.34
N PHE A 118 -1.43 -16.54 12.64
CA PHE A 118 -2.40 -16.16 11.62
C PHE A 118 -1.96 -14.90 10.86
N LEU A 119 -1.46 -13.88 11.56
CA LEU A 119 -0.91 -12.68 10.92
C LEU A 119 0.30 -13.01 10.04
N ASP A 120 1.21 -13.86 10.50
CA ASP A 120 2.41 -14.26 9.74
C ASP A 120 2.01 -14.96 8.42
N GLU A 121 1.02 -15.87 8.48
CA GLU A 121 0.47 -16.53 7.28
C GLU A 121 -0.18 -15.51 6.34
N VAL A 122 -1.00 -14.61 6.87
CA VAL A 122 -1.69 -13.57 6.08
C VAL A 122 -0.69 -12.66 5.38
N CYS A 123 0.34 -12.20 6.08
CA CYS A 123 1.40 -11.38 5.51
C CYS A 123 2.21 -12.15 4.46
N ALA A 124 2.53 -13.43 4.70
CA ALA A 124 3.23 -14.27 3.72
C ALA A 124 2.40 -14.52 2.43
N ARG A 125 1.06 -14.46 2.53
CA ARG A 125 0.15 -14.60 1.38
C ARG A 125 -0.19 -13.28 0.69
N CYS A 126 0.17 -12.14 1.29
CA CYS A 126 -0.20 -10.82 0.79
C CYS A 126 0.69 -10.40 -0.38
N PRO A 127 0.15 -10.20 -1.60
CA PRO A 127 0.97 -9.81 -2.76
C PRO A 127 1.68 -8.47 -2.59
N LEU A 128 1.10 -7.52 -1.85
CA LEU A 128 1.75 -6.23 -1.63
C LEU A 128 2.86 -6.31 -0.58
N HIS A 129 2.70 -7.19 0.42
CA HIS A 129 3.78 -7.47 1.36
C HIS A 129 4.94 -8.18 0.65
N ASP A 130 4.64 -9.15 -0.22
CA ASP A 130 5.62 -9.83 -1.07
C ASP A 130 6.37 -8.84 -1.99
N ASN A 131 5.66 -7.96 -2.71
CA ASN A 131 6.28 -6.94 -3.57
C ASN A 131 7.21 -5.96 -2.82
N LEU A 132 7.00 -5.78 -1.50
CA LEU A 132 7.83 -4.89 -0.67
C LEU A 132 9.05 -5.61 -0.09
N LEU A 133 8.91 -6.89 0.27
CA LEU A 133 10.02 -7.69 0.79
C LEU A 133 10.92 -8.23 -0.32
N THR A 134 10.35 -8.51 -1.48
CA THR A 134 11.06 -9.05 -2.63
C THR A 134 11.21 -7.95 -3.68
N GLY A 135 12.42 -7.80 -4.21
CA GLY A 135 12.68 -6.86 -5.30
C GLY A 135 11.92 -7.27 -6.55
N THR A 136 10.71 -6.74 -6.74
CA THR A 136 9.96 -6.93 -7.99
C THR A 136 10.69 -6.19 -9.10
N GLN A 137 10.93 -6.86 -10.23
CA GLN A 137 11.57 -6.23 -11.38
C GLN A 137 10.67 -5.12 -11.94
N VAL A 138 11.16 -3.89 -11.93
CA VAL A 138 10.47 -2.72 -12.51
C VAL A 138 11.18 -2.33 -13.81
N ALA A 139 10.42 -2.31 -14.90
CA ALA A 139 10.85 -1.79 -16.20
C ALA A 139 10.04 -0.54 -16.55
N HIS A 140 10.66 0.41 -17.25
CA HIS A 140 10.01 1.64 -17.70
C HIS A 140 10.45 1.99 -19.12
N GLN A 141 9.55 2.58 -19.89
CA GLN A 141 9.80 3.02 -21.27
C GLN A 141 8.97 4.27 -21.56
N LEU A 142 9.56 5.22 -22.29
CA LEU A 142 8.81 6.35 -22.86
C LEU A 142 8.06 5.87 -24.11
N VAL A 143 6.74 6.11 -24.14
CA VAL A 143 5.92 5.89 -25.34
C VAL A 143 5.87 7.19 -26.13
N SER A 144 6.37 7.17 -27.37
CA SER A 144 6.26 8.32 -28.27
C SER A 144 4.81 8.49 -28.74
N SER A 145 4.33 9.74 -28.74
CA SER A 145 3.02 10.15 -29.24
C SER A 145 2.93 10.05 -30.75
#